data_AF-A0A1G2VWG3-F1
#
_entry.id   AF-A0A1G2VWG3-F1
#
_cell.length_a   1.000
_cell.length_b   1.000
_cell.length_c   1.000
_cell.angle_alpha   90.00
_cell.angle_beta   90.00
_cell.angle_gamma   90.00
#
_symmetry.space_group_name_H-M   'P 1'
#
loop_
_entity.id
_entity.type
_entity.pdbx_description
1 polymer ?
#
loop_
_entity_poly.entity_id
_entity_poly.type
_entity_poly.pdbx_seq_one_letter_code
_entity_poly.pdbx_strand_id
1 'polypeptide(L)'
;MTTLFTIMLTVTLIAPLIIAPKIDAHWMDFEIFVQEGNRENLHLLLKQINSWVMRHLACALIAVLLVAVLKYAPTLLEQPEQLATITGIYAIISIIFAFIESLLAQEIYNLTANRTETEKSKITAHTPRMF
;
A
#
# COMPACT_ATOMS: atom_id res chain seq x y z
N MET A 1 -4.96 9.70 -30.82
CA MET A 1 -4.21 10.54 -29.85
C MET A 1 -5.05 10.95 -28.64
N THR A 2 -6.38 11.06 -28.75
CA THR A 2 -7.31 10.97 -27.59
C THR A 2 -7.12 9.68 -26.80
N THR A 3 -6.76 8.58 -27.47
CA THR A 3 -6.70 7.24 -26.89
C THR A 3 -5.81 7.11 -25.65
N LEU A 4 -4.57 7.62 -25.66
CA LEU A 4 -3.66 7.49 -24.51
C LEU A 4 -4.14 8.31 -23.30
N PHE A 5 -4.58 9.55 -23.54
CA PHE A 5 -5.18 10.38 -22.50
C PHE A 5 -6.45 9.73 -21.94
N THR A 6 -7.35 9.25 -22.80
CA THR A 6 -8.58 8.56 -22.41
C THR A 6 -8.28 7.28 -21.62
N ILE A 7 -7.26 6.51 -22.00
CA ILE A 7 -6.82 5.33 -21.23
C ILE A 7 -6.35 5.74 -19.85
N MET A 8 -5.45 6.72 -19.75
CA MET A 8 -4.92 7.17 -18.45
C MET A 8 -6.02 7.76 -17.57
N LEU A 9 -6.94 8.53 -18.14
CA LEU A 9 -8.10 9.07 -17.43
C LEU A 9 -8.99 7.93 -16.91
N THR A 10 -9.29 6.94 -17.76
CA THR A 10 -10.08 5.76 -17.38
C THR A 10 -9.40 4.97 -16.26
N VAL A 11 -8.09 4.70 -16.36
CA VAL A 11 -7.33 4.01 -15.31
C VAL A 11 -7.35 4.79 -14.01
N THR A 12 -7.17 6.12 -14.08
CA THR A 12 -7.18 7.00 -12.91
C THR A 12 -8.52 6.98 -12.20
N LEU A 13 -9.63 6.91 -12.94
CA LEU A 13 -10.99 6.85 -12.39
C LEU A 13 -11.37 5.46 -11.87
N ILE A 14 -10.97 4.39 -12.56
CA ILE A 14 -11.32 3.02 -12.19
C ILE A 14 -10.48 2.52 -11.02
N ALA A 15 -9.22 2.92 -10.91
CA ALA A 15 -8.34 2.42 -9.85
C ALA A 15 -8.92 2.62 -8.43
N PRO A 16 -9.46 3.80 -8.05
CA PRO A 16 -10.13 3.96 -6.76
C PRO A 16 -11.33 3.05 -6.55
N LEU A 17 -12.13 2.80 -7.59
CA LEU A 17 -13.31 1.95 -7.50
C LEU A 17 -12.97 0.48 -7.20
N ILE A 18 -11.78 0.04 -7.62
CA ILE A 18 -11.30 -1.32 -7.37
C ILE A 18 -10.50 -1.40 -6.07
N ILE A 19 -9.65 -0.40 -5.82
CA ILE A 19 -8.70 -0.44 -4.70
C ILE A 19 -9.38 -0.07 -3.37
N ALA A 20 -10.35 0.84 -3.35
CA ALA A 20 -11.00 1.24 -2.10
C ALA A 20 -11.75 0.08 -1.41
N PRO A 21 -12.59 -0.73 -2.11
CA PRO A 21 -13.23 -1.89 -1.49
C PRO A 21 -12.22 -2.96 -1.01
N LYS A 22 -11.09 -3.10 -1.72
CA LYS A 22 -10.02 -4.00 -1.30
C LYS A 22 -9.35 -3.54 0.00
N ILE A 23 -9.08 -2.24 0.12
CA ILE A 23 -8.52 -1.67 1.36
C ILE A 23 -9.50 -1.92 2.50
N ASP A 24 -10.79 -1.65 2.29
CA ASP A 24 -11.84 -1.92 3.29
C ASP A 24 -11.89 -3.40 3.70
N ALA A 25 -11.81 -4.33 2.75
CA ALA A 25 -11.73 -5.76 3.04
C ALA A 25 -10.51 -6.12 3.90
N HIS A 26 -9.34 -5.51 3.66
CA HIS A 26 -8.17 -5.73 4.52
C HIS A 26 -8.40 -5.24 5.97
N TRP A 27 -9.15 -4.16 6.18
CA TRP A 27 -9.52 -3.69 7.53
C TRP A 27 -10.48 -4.66 8.21
N MET A 28 -11.48 -5.18 7.47
CA MET A 28 -12.39 -6.20 7.99
C MET A 28 -11.65 -7.49 8.38
N ASP A 29 -10.78 -7.99 7.52
CA ASP A 29 -9.96 -9.18 7.78
C ASP A 29 -9.07 -8.98 9.02
N PHE A 30 -8.49 -7.78 9.17
CA PHE A 30 -7.71 -7.42 10.35
C PHE A 30 -8.54 -7.52 11.63
N GLU A 31 -9.73 -6.93 11.67
CA GLU A 31 -10.61 -6.99 12.85
C GLU A 31 -10.98 -8.43 13.21
N ILE A 32 -11.31 -9.25 12.21
CA ILE A 32 -11.64 -10.66 12.40
C ILE A 32 -10.44 -11.42 13.00
N PHE A 33 -9.25 -11.30 12.40
CA PHE A 33 -8.08 -12.03 12.88
C PHE A 33 -7.59 -11.58 14.26
N VAL A 34 -7.79 -10.30 14.60
CA VAL A 34 -7.51 -9.81 15.96
C VAL A 34 -8.48 -10.43 16.97
N GLN A 35 -9.79 -10.46 16.65
CA GLN A 35 -10.81 -11.05 17.53
C GLN A 35 -10.59 -12.56 17.73
N GLU A 36 -10.21 -13.27 16.67
CA GLU A 36 -9.90 -14.71 16.71
C GLU A 36 -8.55 -15.01 17.37
N GLY A 37 -7.70 -14.00 17.60
CA GLY A 37 -6.34 -14.17 18.08
C GLY A 37 -5.43 -14.92 17.11
N ASN A 38 -5.77 -14.96 15.82
CA ASN A 38 -5.09 -15.76 14.80
C ASN A 38 -3.86 -15.02 14.24
N ARG A 39 -2.71 -15.26 14.88
CA ARG A 39 -1.45 -14.58 14.56
C ARG A 39 -0.87 -14.96 13.20
N GLU A 40 -1.09 -16.20 12.76
CA GLU A 40 -0.60 -16.66 11.46
C GLU A 40 -1.29 -15.87 10.34
N ASN A 41 -2.61 -15.74 10.41
CA ASN A 41 -3.38 -14.94 9.45
C ASN A 41 -3.02 -13.45 9.50
N LEU A 42 -2.75 -12.88 10.69
CA LEU A 42 -2.25 -11.50 10.79
C LEU A 42 -0.89 -11.31 10.10
N HIS A 43 0.04 -12.26 10.24
CA HIS A 43 1.32 -12.21 9.53
C HIS A 43 1.18 -12.33 8.01
N LEU A 44 0.28 -13.21 7.55
CA LEU A 44 -0.03 -13.34 6.13
C LEU A 44 -0.67 -12.06 5.57
N LEU A 45 -1.62 -11.48 6.31
CA LEU A 45 -2.27 -10.22 5.96
C LEU A 45 -1.25 -9.07 5.89
N LEU A 46 -0.34 -8.96 6.87
CA LEU A 46 0.75 -7.97 6.85
C LEU A 46 1.63 -8.10 5.60
N LYS A 47 2.02 -9.34 5.24
CA LYS A 47 2.83 -9.59 4.04
C LYS A 47 2.09 -9.20 2.77
N GLN A 48 0.79 -9.50 2.70
CA GLN A 48 -0.06 -9.11 1.58
C GLN A 48 -0.17 -7.59 1.46
N ILE A 49 -0.48 -6.89 2.55
CA ILE A 49 -0.59 -5.42 2.58
C ILE A 49 0.76 -4.78 2.17
N ASN A 50 1.88 -5.23 2.72
CA ASN A 50 3.20 -4.70 2.35
C ASN A 50 3.53 -4.88 0.87
N SER A 51 3.14 -6.01 0.28
CA SER A 51 3.29 -6.25 -1.17
C SER A 51 2.50 -5.21 -1.99
N TRP A 52 1.30 -4.86 -1.55
CA TRP A 52 0.47 -3.84 -2.21
C TRP A 52 0.99 -2.42 -2.02
N VAL A 53 1.43 -2.06 -0.82
CA VAL A 53 2.11 -0.79 -0.54
C VAL A 53 3.29 -0.61 -1.50
N MET A 54 4.15 -1.63 -1.64
CA MET A 54 5.30 -1.57 -2.55
C MET A 54 4.90 -1.41 -4.02
N ARG A 55 3.81 -2.04 -4.46
CA ARG A 55 3.27 -1.84 -5.83
C ARG A 55 2.77 -0.42 -6.03
N HIS A 56 2.03 0.13 -5.08
CA HIS A 56 1.52 1.49 -5.15
C HIS A 56 2.64 2.54 -5.16
N LEU A 57 3.68 2.36 -4.34
CA LEU A 57 4.87 3.20 -4.36
C LEU A 57 5.65 3.08 -5.67
N ALA A 58 5.86 1.87 -6.18
CA ALA A 58 6.52 1.66 -7.47
C ALA A 58 5.75 2.32 -8.62
N CYS A 59 4.43 2.16 -8.67
CA CYS A 59 3.56 2.82 -9.66
C CYS A 59 3.63 4.34 -9.54
N ALA A 60 3.62 4.90 -8.33
CA ALA A 60 3.76 6.33 -8.12
C ALA A 60 5.12 6.86 -8.60
N LEU A 61 6.21 6.15 -8.28
CA LEU A 61 7.56 6.50 -8.75
C LEU A 61 7.66 6.47 -10.27
N ILE A 62 7.14 5.42 -10.92
CA ILE A 62 7.12 5.32 -12.38
C ILE A 62 6.29 6.46 -12.98
N ALA A 63 5.13 6.78 -12.40
CA ALA A 63 4.29 7.88 -12.87
C ALA A 63 5.00 9.23 -12.74
N VAL A 64 5.69 9.49 -11.63
CA VAL A 64 6.51 10.71 -11.45
C VAL A 64 7.65 10.79 -12.48
N LEU A 65 8.35 9.68 -12.73
CA LEU A 65 9.37 9.62 -13.78
C LEU A 65 8.79 9.92 -15.16
N LEU A 66 7.61 9.37 -15.47
CA LEU A 66 6.92 9.63 -16.73
C LEU A 66 6.51 11.10 -16.87
N VAL A 67 6.02 11.73 -15.79
CA VAL A 67 5.74 13.18 -15.77
C VAL A 67 7.00 13.99 -16.06
N ALA A 68 8.14 13.62 -15.47
CA ALA A 68 9.41 14.28 -15.75
C ALA A 68 9.79 14.14 -17.24
N VAL A 69 9.71 12.94 -17.80
CA VAL A 69 9.99 12.69 -19.23
C VAL A 69 9.08 13.55 -20.12
N LEU A 70 7.78 13.61 -19.83
CA LEU A 70 6.83 14.41 -20.61
C LEU A 70 7.13 15.92 -20.55
N LYS A 71 7.64 16.42 -19.42
CA LYS A 71 8.01 17.84 -19.27
C LYS A 71 9.35 18.19 -19.92
N TYR A 72 10.34 17.29 -19.86
CA TYR A 72 11.70 17.56 -20.35
C TYR A 72 11.95 17.09 -21.79
N ALA A 73 11.05 16.28 -22.38
CA ALA A 73 11.11 15.86 -23.77
C ALA A 73 9.75 16.06 -24.48
N PRO A 74 9.28 17.32 -24.63
CA PRO A 74 7.94 17.63 -25.13
C PRO A 74 7.73 17.27 -26.61
N THR A 75 8.81 17.04 -27.38
CA THR A 75 8.74 16.66 -28.79
C THR A 75 8.29 15.23 -29.03
N LEU A 76 8.15 14.41 -27.97
CA LEU A 76 7.77 13.00 -28.09
C LEU A 76 6.28 12.80 -28.36
N LEU A 77 5.41 13.76 -27.99
CA LEU A 77 3.97 13.61 -28.03
C LEU A 77 3.27 14.94 -28.34
N GLU A 78 2.13 14.87 -29.04
CA GLU A 78 1.21 16.00 -29.13
C GLU A 78 0.48 16.16 -27.77
N GLN A 79 0.53 17.35 -27.17
CA GLN A 79 -0.07 17.71 -25.86
C GLN A 79 0.52 17.00 -24.61
N PRO A 80 1.83 17.10 -24.35
CA PRO A 80 2.48 16.46 -23.21
C PRO A 80 1.97 16.95 -21.85
N GLU A 81 1.46 18.18 -21.76
CA GLU A 81 0.99 18.79 -20.50
C GLU A 81 -0.27 18.11 -19.92
N GLN A 82 -1.24 17.79 -20.76
CA GLN A 82 -2.49 17.15 -20.31
C GLN A 82 -2.20 15.73 -19.81
N LEU A 83 -1.37 14.99 -20.55
CA LEU A 83 -0.96 13.64 -20.17
C LEU A 83 -0.11 13.65 -18.88
N ALA A 84 0.80 14.62 -18.74
CA ALA A 84 1.57 14.81 -17.52
C ALA A 84 0.68 15.12 -16.32
N THR A 85 -0.35 15.95 -16.51
CA THR A 85 -1.30 16.30 -15.45
C THR A 85 -2.06 15.07 -14.95
N ILE A 86 -2.70 14.30 -15.84
CA ILE A 86 -3.46 13.13 -15.41
C ILE A 86 -2.57 12.03 -14.81
N THR A 87 -1.34 11.86 -15.34
CA THR A 87 -0.35 10.93 -14.78
C THR A 87 0.10 11.36 -13.38
N GLY A 88 0.27 12.67 -13.15
CA GLY A 88 0.57 13.23 -11.84
C GLY A 88 -0.56 12.99 -10.82
N ILE A 89 -1.82 13.15 -11.24
CA ILE A 89 -2.99 12.84 -10.41
C ILE A 89 -2.98 11.35 -10.02
N TYR A 90 -2.74 10.45 -10.98
CA TYR A 90 -2.61 9.02 -10.70
C TYR A 90 -1.50 8.71 -9.69
N ALA A 91 -0.34 9.37 -9.81
CA ALA A 91 0.76 9.20 -8.86
C ALA A 91 0.33 9.55 -7.42
N ILE A 92 -0.38 10.67 -7.24
CA ILE A 92 -0.91 11.11 -5.93
C ILE A 92 -1.91 10.10 -5.38
N ILE A 93 -2.85 9.63 -6.20
CA ILE A 93 -3.84 8.62 -5.80
C ILE A 93 -3.12 7.33 -5.33
N SER A 94 -2.11 6.88 -6.08
CA SER A 94 -1.34 5.70 -5.73
C SER A 94 -0.58 5.88 -4.41
N ILE A 95 -0.01 7.07 -4.15
CA ILE A 95 0.60 7.41 -2.85
C ILE A 95 -0.42 7.37 -1.72
N ILE A 96 -1.63 7.90 -1.93
CA ILE A 96 -2.70 7.86 -0.93
C ILE A 96 -3.05 6.41 -0.56
N PHE A 97 -3.19 5.51 -1.54
CA PHE A 97 -3.42 4.09 -1.27
C PHE A 97 -2.27 3.45 -0.49
N ALA A 98 -1.03 3.71 -0.91
CA ALA A 98 0.15 3.23 -0.19
C ALA A 98 0.16 3.72 1.27
N PHE A 99 -0.20 4.98 1.50
CA PHE A 99 -0.26 5.56 2.84
C PHE A 99 -1.32 4.89 3.70
N ILE A 100 -2.56 4.76 3.22
CA ILE A 100 -3.65 4.13 3.96
C ILE A 100 -3.32 2.66 4.29
N GLU A 101 -2.82 1.89 3.31
CA GLU A 101 -2.41 0.51 3.55
C GLU A 101 -1.21 0.42 4.51
N SER A 102 -0.29 1.39 4.50
CA SER A 102 0.82 1.45 5.46
C SER A 102 0.37 1.67 6.89
N LEU A 103 -0.70 2.45 7.12
CA LEU A 103 -1.26 2.62 8.47
C LEU A 103 -1.75 1.28 9.04
N LEU A 104 -2.47 0.50 8.24
CA LEU A 104 -2.92 -0.83 8.63
C LEU A 104 -1.74 -1.79 8.85
N ALA A 105 -0.73 -1.75 7.97
CA ALA A 105 0.49 -2.56 8.14
C ALA A 105 1.23 -2.24 9.46
N GLN A 106 1.34 -0.95 9.80
CA GLN A 106 1.96 -0.51 11.06
C GLN A 106 1.18 -1.00 12.28
N GLU A 107 -0.15 -0.93 12.24
CA GLU A 107 -1.00 -1.40 13.33
C GLU A 107 -0.84 -2.92 13.56
N ILE A 108 -0.90 -3.71 12.48
CA ILE A 108 -0.66 -5.17 12.56
C ILE A 108 0.74 -5.46 13.11
N TYR A 109 1.75 -4.74 12.64
CA TYR A 109 3.12 -4.91 13.10
C TYR A 109 3.25 -4.64 14.61
N ASN A 110 2.69 -3.53 15.09
CA ASN A 110 2.73 -3.15 16.51
C ASN A 110 2.07 -4.21 17.41
N LEU A 111 0.88 -4.69 17.03
CA LEU A 111 0.18 -5.73 17.79
C LEU A 111 0.95 -7.05 17.85
N THR A 112 1.61 -7.40 16.75
CA THR A 112 2.32 -8.67 16.64
C THR A 112 3.69 -8.62 17.34
N ALA A 113 4.40 -7.49 17.25
CA ALA A 113 5.68 -7.25 17.91
C ALA A 113 5.54 -7.18 19.45
N ASN A 114 4.63 -6.34 19.96
CA ASN A 114 4.45 -6.13 21.41
C ASN A 114 4.05 -7.42 22.17
N ARG A 115 3.26 -8.27 21.53
CA ARG A 115 2.83 -9.55 22.14
C ARG A 115 3.95 -10.59 22.17
N THR A 116 4.92 -10.50 21.26
CA THR A 116 6.10 -11.38 21.22
C THR A 116 7.09 -11.06 22.35
N GLU A 117 7.27 -9.78 22.68
CA GLU A 117 8.08 -9.35 23.83
C GLU A 117 7.45 -9.80 25.16
N THR A 118 6.12 -9.73 25.26
CA THR A 118 5.37 -10.16 26.44
C THR A 118 5.52 -11.68 26.69
N GLU A 119 5.46 -12.49 25.62
CA GLU A 119 5.69 -13.95 25.72
C GLU A 119 7.13 -14.29 26.06
N LYS A 120 8.13 -13.64 25.45
CA LYS A 120 9.54 -13.82 25.81
C LYS A 120 9.79 -13.51 27.28
N SER A 121 9.24 -12.40 27.78
CA SER A 121 9.36 -11.99 29.19
C SER A 121 8.78 -13.03 30.15
N LYS A 122 7.61 -13.60 29.84
CA LYS A 122 7.01 -14.70 30.64
C LYS A 122 7.87 -15.97 30.66
N ILE A 123 8.47 -16.34 29.53
CA ILE A 123 9.35 -17.52 29.46
C ILE A 123 10.63 -17.31 30.30
N THR A 124 11.24 -16.13 30.24
CA THR A 124 12.40 -15.78 31.08
C THR A 124 12.08 -15.65 32.57
N ALA A 125 10.85 -15.28 32.93
CA ALA A 125 10.40 -15.21 34.32
C ALA A 125 10.10 -16.60 34.93
N HIS A 126 9.78 -17.60 34.09
CA HIS A 126 9.48 -18.97 34.53
C HIS A 126 10.63 -19.96 34.35
N THR A 127 11.81 -19.52 33.92
CA THR A 127 13.01 -20.37 33.97
C THR A 127 13.53 -20.37 35.41
N PRO A 128 13.40 -21.45 36.20
CA PRO A 128 14.03 -21.49 37.50
C PRO A 128 15.53 -21.36 37.29
N ARG A 129 16.15 -20.40 37.99
CA ARG A 129 17.61 -20.33 38.07
C ARG A 129 18.07 -21.62 38.74
N MET A 130 18.47 -22.62 37.95
CA MET A 130 19.24 -23.75 38.44
C MET A 130 20.65 -23.24 38.74
N PHE A 131 20.83 -22.76 39.97
CA PHE A 131 22.10 -22.69 40.67
C PHE A 131 21.88 -23.26 42.06
#